data_AF-A0A9D1DY88-F1
#
_entry.id   AF-A0A9D1DY88-F1
#
_cell.length_a   1.000
_cell.length_b   1.000
_cell.length_c   1.000
_cell.angle_alpha   90.00
_cell.angle_beta   90.00
_cell.angle_gamma   90.00
#
_symmetry.space_group_name_H-M   'P 1'
#
loop_
_entity.id
_entity.type
_entity.pdbx_description
1 polymer ?
#
loop_
_entity_poly.entity_id
_entity_poly.type
_entity_poly.pdbx_seq_one_letter_code
_entity_poly.pdbx_strand_id
1 'polypeptide(L)' 'MEYRYDTQLLIEKREDGPDLDEEAVNAYFREHFDGDCLIAVGDEELIKIHFHTNAPWKVLEYCATLGEIF' A
#
# COMPACT_ATOMS: atom_id res chain seq x y z
N MET A 1 -1.30 -3.53 -21.86
CA MET A 1 -1.09 -3.35 -20.41
C MET A 1 0.11 -2.46 -20.24
N GLU A 2 -0.09 -1.32 -19.59
CA GLU A 2 0.94 -0.30 -19.33
C GLU A 2 1.81 -0.68 -18.12
N TYR A 3 1.21 -1.31 -17.11
CA TYR A 3 1.89 -1.83 -15.92
C TYR A 3 1.98 -3.36 -15.93
N ARG A 4 3.17 -3.88 -15.59
CA ARG A 4 3.50 -5.31 -15.72
C ARG A 4 3.29 -6.10 -14.44
N TYR A 5 3.48 -5.50 -13.27
CA TYR A 5 3.45 -6.20 -12.00
C TYR A 5 2.17 -5.86 -11.24
N ASP A 6 1.51 -6.90 -10.75
CA ASP A 6 0.46 -6.80 -9.76
C ASP A 6 1.08 -6.95 -8.36
N THR A 7 0.96 -5.91 -7.54
CA THR A 7 1.48 -5.86 -6.18
C THR A 7 0.32 -5.97 -5.22
N GLN A 8 0.24 -7.11 -4.53
CA GLN A 8 -0.77 -7.35 -3.50
C GLN A 8 -0.07 -7.64 -2.17
N LEU A 9 -0.51 -6.98 -1.11
CA LEU A 9 0.00 -7.18 0.23
C LEU A 9 -1.04 -6.81 1.29
N LEU A 10 -0.85 -7.32 2.49
CA LEU A 10 -1.52 -6.83 3.70
C LEU A 10 -0.55 -5.97 4.50
N ILE A 11 -1.07 -4.95 5.19
CA ILE A 11 -0.34 -4.12 6.16
C ILE A 11 -1.06 -4.27 7.49
N GLU A 12 -0.41 -4.86 8.48
CA GLU A 12 -0.91 -4.95 9.85
C GLU A 12 -0.25 -3.87 10.71
N LYS A 13 -1.07 -3.18 11.52
CA LYS A 13 -0.60 -2.13 12.41
C LYS A 13 0.36 -2.71 13.45
N ARG A 14 1.47 -2.01 13.67
CA ARG A 14 2.40 -2.33 14.75
C ARG A 14 2.03 -1.56 16.02
N GLU A 15 2.22 -2.17 17.18
CA GLU A 15 2.01 -1.50 18.48
C GLU A 15 2.85 -0.22 18.63
N ASP A 16 4.05 -0.19 18.02
CA ASP A 16 4.97 0.94 18.02
C ASP A 16 4.95 1.76 16.71
N GLY A 17 3.96 1.51 15.84
CA GLY A 17 3.82 2.11 14.52
C GLY A 17 2.87 3.31 14.46
N PRO A 18 2.80 3.98 13.30
CA PRO A 18 1.75 4.97 13.05
C PRO A 18 0.37 4.30 12.99
N ASP A 19 -0.69 5.08 13.16
CA ASP A 19 -2.04 4.62 12.86
C ASP A 19 -2.18 4.34 11.35
N LEU A 20 -2.90 3.27 11.01
CA LEU A 20 -3.22 2.96 9.62
C LEU A 20 -4.49 3.73 9.21
N ASP A 21 -4.32 4.70 8.32
CA ASP A 21 -5.41 5.49 7.75
C ASP A 21 -5.57 5.16 6.26
N GLU A 22 -6.70 4.54 5.90
CA GLU A 22 -7.03 4.16 4.54
C GLU A 22 -7.01 5.36 3.57
N GLU A 23 -7.51 6.52 3.98
CA GLU A 23 -7.57 7.71 3.15
C GLU A 23 -6.18 8.28 2.90
N ALA A 24 -5.33 8.31 3.94
CA ALA A 24 -3.94 8.73 3.82
C ALA A 24 -3.13 7.81 2.90
N VAL A 25 -3.30 6.49 3.03
CA VAL A 25 -2.65 5.51 2.14
C VAL A 25 -3.11 5.70 0.70
N ASN A 26 -4.42 5.86 0.49
CA ASN A 26 -5.01 6.13 -0.81
C ASN A 26 -4.43 7.39 -1.47
N ALA A 27 -4.33 8.48 -0.71
CA ALA A 27 -3.77 9.75 -1.20
C ALA A 27 -2.29 9.60 -1.58
N TYR A 28 -1.49 8.97 -0.70
CA TYR A 28 -0.07 8.79 -0.93
C TYR A 28 0.21 8.00 -2.21
N PHE A 29 -0.47 6.88 -2.45
CA PHE A 29 -0.31 6.08 -3.66
C PHE A 29 -0.59 6.89 -4.93
N ARG A 30 -1.68 7.67 -4.93
CA ARG A 30 -2.08 8.49 -6.10
C ARG A 30 -1.11 9.63 -6.40
N GLU A 31 -0.42 10.17 -5.38
CA GLU A 31 0.54 11.25 -5.55
C GLU A 31 1.95 10.77 -5.87
N HIS A 32 2.36 9.61 -5.34
CA HIS A 32 3.77 9.18 -5.33
C HIS A 32 4.09 8.01 -6.25
N PHE A 33 3.09 7.23 -6.67
CA PHE A 33 3.32 6.04 -7.48
C PHE A 33 2.69 6.14 -8.87
N ASP A 34 3.46 5.66 -9.84
CA ASP A 34 3.01 5.46 -11.21
C ASP A 34 2.42 4.05 -11.34
N GLY A 35 1.13 3.98 -11.64
CA GLY A 35 0.38 2.73 -11.63
C GLY A 35 -1.13 2.90 -11.83
N ASP A 36 -1.84 1.79 -11.83
CA ASP A 36 -3.30 1.75 -11.92
C ASP A 36 -3.93 0.71 -10.98
N CYS A 37 -5.27 0.67 -10.98
CA CYS A 37 -6.06 -0.31 -10.23
C CYS A 37 -5.79 -0.36 -8.72
N LEU A 38 -5.57 0.80 -8.08
CA LEU A 38 -5.45 0.87 -6.63
C LEU A 38 -6.73 0.40 -5.94
N ILE A 39 -6.58 -0.60 -5.07
CA ILE A 39 -7.54 -0.95 -4.02
C ILE A 39 -6.76 -0.91 -2.71
N ALA A 40 -7.06 0.08 -1.87
CA ALA A 40 -6.57 0.17 -0.50
C ALA A 40 -7.81 0.21 0.40
N VAL A 41 -8.09 -0.91 1.06
CA VAL A 41 -9.31 -1.11 1.86
C VAL A 41 -8.99 -1.82 3.15
N GLY A 42 -9.62 -1.43 4.26
CA GLY A 42 -9.39 -2.07 5.54
C GLY A 42 -9.96 -1.29 6.72
N ASP A 43 -9.33 -1.47 7.87
CA ASP A 43 -9.56 -0.67 9.08
C ASP A 43 -8.23 -0.22 9.68
N GLU A 44 -8.28 0.36 10.89
CA GLU A 44 -7.12 0.90 11.60
C GLU A 44 -6.08 -0.17 11.98
N GLU A 45 -6.44 -1.45 11.96
CA GLU A 45 -5.56 -2.56 12.35
C GLU A 45 -4.99 -3.31 11.14
N LEU A 46 -5.76 -3.41 10.04
CA LEU A 46 -5.35 -4.15 8.86
C LEU A 46 -5.83 -3.49 7.56
N ILE A 47 -4.90 -3.18 6.66
CA ILE A 47 -5.19 -2.68 5.31
C ILE A 47 -4.74 -3.68 4.25
N LYS A 48 -5.61 -3.96 3.27
CA LYS A 48 -5.26 -4.69 2.06
C LYS A 48 -4.94 -3.74 0.92
N ILE A 49 -3.83 -3.99 0.24
CA ILE A 49 -3.39 -3.28 -0.97
C ILE A 49 -3.46 -4.21 -2.18
N HIS A 50 -4.02 -3.71 -3.28
CA HIS A 50 -3.86 -4.21 -4.64
C HIS A 50 -3.45 -3.02 -5.50
N PHE A 51 -2.34 -3.12 -6.25
CA PHE A 51 -1.90 -2.05 -7.12
C PHE A 51 -1.03 -2.58 -8.27
N HIS A 52 -1.31 -2.14 -9.50
CA HIS A 52 -0.44 -2.46 -10.62
C HIS A 52 0.60 -1.36 -10.82
N THR A 53 1.87 -1.75 -10.95
CA THR A 53 2.97 -0.82 -11.20
C THR A 53 4.13 -1.50 -11.93
N ASN A 54 5.06 -0.70 -12.45
CA ASN A 54 6.35 -1.19 -12.95
C ASN A 54 7.46 -1.11 -11.88
N ALA A 55 7.16 -0.56 -10.69
CA ALA A 55 8.11 -0.40 -9.58
C ALA A 55 7.58 -0.97 -8.24
N PRO A 56 7.29 -2.29 -8.15
CA PRO A 56 6.70 -2.91 -6.96
C PRO A 56 7.55 -2.70 -5.68
N TRP A 57 8.87 -2.58 -5.81
CA TRP A 57 9.77 -2.35 -4.67
C TRP A 57 9.49 -1.03 -3.94
N LYS A 58 9.01 0.01 -4.64
CA LYS A 58 8.64 1.29 -4.00
C LYS A 58 7.38 1.16 -3.14
N VAL A 59 6.43 0.34 -3.60
CA VAL A 59 5.22 0.03 -2.85
C VAL A 59 5.59 -0.73 -1.58
N LEU A 60 6.42 -1.77 -1.69
CA LEU A 60 6.92 -2.53 -0.55
C LEU A 60 7.68 -1.66 0.45
N GLU A 61 8.60 -0.81 -0.04
CA GLU A 61 9.38 0.11 0.78
C GLU A 61 8.48 1.04 1.59
N TYR A 62 7.48 1.68 0.96
CA TYR A 62 6.53 2.54 1.66
C TYR A 62 5.67 1.76 2.66
N CYS A 63 5.05 0.66 2.25
CA CYS A 63 4.16 -0.11 3.12
C CYS A 63 4.89 -0.67 4.36
N ALA A 64 6.18 -1.03 4.23
CA ALA A 64 7.02 -1.44 5.36
C ALA A 64 7.31 -0.32 6.38
N THR A 65 7.07 0.95 6.02
CA THR A 65 7.16 2.07 6.98
C THR A 65 5.88 2.24 7.80
N LEU A 66 4.75 1.69 7.32
CA LEU A 66 3.44 1.83 7.95
C LEU A 66 3.16 0.71 8.96
N GLY A 67 3.62 -0.51 8.67
CA GLY A 67 3.30 -1.68 9.48
C GLY A 67 4.08 -2.92 9.06
N GLU A 68 3.69 -4.06 9.61
CA GLU A 68 4.18 -5.37 9.16
C GLU A 68 3.48 -5.77 7.86
N ILE A 69 4.24 -6.25 6.87
CA ILE A 69 3.70 -6.60 5.55
C ILE A 69 3.69 -8.11 5.32
N PHE A 70 2.60 -8.63 4.72
CA PHE A 70 2.38 -10.05 4.39
C PHE A 70 2.02 -10.27 2.91
#